data_AF-A0A1G0PMZ8-F1
#
_entry.id   AF-A0A1G0PMZ8-F1
#
_cell.length_a   1.000
_cell.length_b   1.000
_cell.length_c   1.000
_cell.angle_alpha   90.00
_cell.angle_beta   90.00
_cell.angle_gamma   90.00
#
_symmetry.space_group_name_H-M   'P 1'
#
loop_
_entity.id
_entity.type
_entity.pdbx_description
1 polymer ?
#
loop_
_entity_poly.entity_id
_entity_poly.type
_entity_poly.pdbx_seq_one_letter_code
_entity_poly.pdbx_strand_id
1 'polypeptide(L)'
;MERKNSKKAKLFFLLLIIPTSLLAQDKPVYDLIGEKISKVAAAYGKPTYHDKSSPEMECVFYKSKTNRMVFVGNKEGIYQAEMCTTITEQGTAKNVFDRIIARSISEGFKADTLSSEVINLKRPGTEMDMSLFNNTYAKQYEINLKAKKVAD
;
A
#
# COMPACT_ATOMS: atom_id res chain seq x y z
N MET A 1 -12.94 67.36 -1.61
CA MET A 1 -12.08 66.50 -2.45
C MET A 1 -11.66 65.29 -1.61
N GLU A 2 -12.44 64.21 -1.67
CA GLU A 2 -12.21 62.98 -0.88
C GLU A 2 -10.99 62.21 -1.39
N ARG A 3 -10.08 61.79 -0.49
CA ARG A 3 -9.03 60.82 -0.80
C ARG A 3 -9.37 59.47 -0.19
N LYS A 4 -9.60 58.51 -1.08
CA LYS A 4 -10.01 57.12 -0.85
C LYS A 4 -9.01 56.33 0.01
N ASN A 5 -9.59 55.55 0.92
CA ASN A 5 -9.03 54.42 1.64
C ASN A 5 -8.34 53.41 0.70
N SER A 6 -7.05 53.12 0.93
CA SER A 6 -6.39 51.94 0.35
C SER A 6 -5.24 51.46 1.23
N LYS A 7 -5.57 50.96 2.42
CA LYS A 7 -4.65 50.20 3.29
C LYS A 7 -5.25 48.88 3.77
N LYS A 8 -6.16 48.28 3.01
CA LYS A 8 -6.78 46.97 3.34
C LYS A 8 -6.57 45.88 2.28
N ALA A 9 -5.62 46.05 1.37
CA ALA A 9 -5.37 45.10 0.27
C ALA A 9 -4.06 44.32 0.38
N LYS A 10 -3.38 44.31 1.54
CA LYS A 10 -2.11 43.57 1.73
C LYS A 10 -2.17 42.42 2.75
N LEU A 11 -3.33 42.15 3.35
CA LEU A 11 -3.46 41.09 4.37
C LEU A 11 -4.23 39.85 3.91
N PHE A 12 -4.70 39.81 2.66
CA PHE A 12 -5.54 38.70 2.17
C PHE A 12 -4.79 37.64 1.35
N PHE A 13 -3.47 37.78 1.16
CA PHE A 13 -2.69 36.85 0.32
C PHE A 13 -1.89 35.81 1.14
N LEU A 14 -1.97 35.84 2.47
CA LEU A 14 -1.21 34.95 3.36
C LEU A 14 -2.11 33.88 4.02
N LEU A 15 -3.05 33.32 3.27
CA LEU A 15 -3.97 32.27 3.74
C LEU A 15 -4.14 31.09 2.76
N LEU A 16 -3.31 31.05 1.70
CA LEU A 16 -3.32 29.98 0.69
C LEU A 16 -2.08 29.08 0.75
N ILE A 17 -1.40 29.01 1.89
CA ILE A 17 -0.54 27.84 2.17
C ILE A 17 -1.48 26.74 2.64
N ILE A 18 -2.28 26.21 1.71
CA ILE A 18 -2.90 24.91 1.90
C ILE A 18 -1.72 23.96 2.03
N PRO A 19 -1.51 23.29 3.18
CA PRO A 19 -0.58 22.19 3.19
C PRO A 19 -1.17 21.15 2.25
N THR A 20 -0.68 21.08 1.01
CA THR A 20 -0.79 19.89 0.17
C THR A 20 0.16 18.85 0.76
N SER A 21 0.01 18.57 2.06
CA SER A 21 0.54 17.39 2.69
C SER A 21 -0.32 16.25 2.18
N LEU A 22 0.06 15.83 0.97
CA LEU A 22 0.07 14.44 0.53
C LEU A 22 -1.05 13.63 1.17
N LEU A 23 -2.18 13.57 0.47
CA LEU A 23 -2.96 12.34 0.42
C LEU A 23 -2.05 11.25 -0.19
N ALA A 24 -1.02 10.82 0.53
CA ALA A 24 -0.48 9.48 0.40
C ALA A 24 -1.58 8.58 0.95
N GLN A 25 -2.64 8.41 0.16
CA GLN A 25 -3.51 7.26 0.34
C GLN A 25 -2.60 6.08 0.03
N ASP A 26 -2.22 5.32 1.07
CA ASP A 26 -1.37 4.16 0.94
C ASP A 26 -1.89 3.31 -0.23
N LYS A 27 -1.16 3.30 -1.35
CA LYS A 27 -1.51 2.50 -2.52
C LYS A 27 -1.45 1.03 -2.06
N PRO A 28 -2.40 0.15 -2.42
CA PRO A 28 -2.26 -1.26 -2.10
C PRO A 28 -1.00 -1.84 -2.74
N VAL A 29 -0.31 -2.75 -2.04
CA VAL A 29 0.96 -3.30 -2.52
C VAL A 29 0.80 -4.05 -3.86
N TYR A 30 -0.37 -4.64 -4.11
CA TYR A 30 -0.66 -5.37 -5.36
C TYR A 30 -0.81 -4.44 -6.57
N ASP A 31 -1.11 -3.15 -6.39
CA ASP A 31 -1.19 -2.18 -7.50
C ASP A 31 0.18 -1.68 -7.96
N LEU A 32 1.25 -2.13 -7.29
CA LEU A 32 2.62 -1.85 -7.69
C LEU A 32 3.25 -3.01 -8.47
N ILE A 33 2.54 -4.12 -8.66
CA ILE A 33 2.98 -5.18 -9.58
C ILE A 33 3.11 -4.61 -11.00
N GLY A 34 4.26 -4.85 -11.63
CA GLY A 34 4.64 -4.32 -12.95
C GLY A 34 5.24 -2.91 -12.92
N GLU A 35 5.05 -2.14 -11.85
CA GLU A 35 5.58 -0.79 -11.74
C GLU A 35 7.09 -0.78 -11.46
N LYS A 36 7.75 0.36 -11.70
CA LYS A 36 9.16 0.55 -11.33
C LYS A 36 9.31 0.68 -9.81
N ILE A 37 10.43 0.21 -9.26
CA ILE A 37 10.79 0.37 -7.84
C ILE A 37 10.72 1.83 -7.37
N SER A 38 11.03 2.81 -8.24
CA SER A 38 10.90 4.23 -7.91
C SER A 38 9.47 4.66 -7.55
N LYS A 39 8.44 3.98 -8.07
CA LYS A 39 7.03 4.23 -7.71
C LYS A 39 6.70 3.76 -6.30
N VAL A 40 7.41 2.77 -5.78
CA VAL A 40 7.28 2.31 -4.38
C VAL A 40 7.74 3.40 -3.43
N ALA A 41 8.91 4.00 -3.70
CA ALA A 41 9.43 5.10 -2.89
C ALA A 41 8.53 6.35 -2.97
N ALA A 42 7.88 6.59 -4.10
CA ALA A 42 6.88 7.66 -4.23
C ALA A 42 5.61 7.37 -3.41
N ALA A 43 5.20 6.10 -3.29
CA ALA A 43 4.01 5.70 -2.55
C ALA A 43 4.21 5.68 -1.03
N TYR A 44 5.36 5.17 -0.56
CA TYR A 44 5.60 4.92 0.88
C TYR A 44 6.78 5.68 1.47
N GLY A 45 7.45 6.54 0.69
CA GLY A 45 8.61 7.30 1.12
C GLY A 45 9.90 6.48 1.16
N LYS A 46 10.81 6.82 2.07
CA LYS A 46 12.12 6.17 2.16
C LYS A 46 11.98 4.76 2.78
N PRO A 47 12.56 3.71 2.17
CA PRO A 47 12.50 2.37 2.72
C PRO A 47 13.33 2.23 4.00
N THR A 48 12.94 1.26 4.84
CA THR A 48 13.73 0.83 6.00
C THR A 48 15.04 0.19 5.57
N TYR A 49 14.99 -0.62 4.52
CA TYR A 49 16.16 -1.27 3.93
C TYR A 49 15.96 -1.45 2.42
N HIS A 50 17.03 -1.34 1.65
CA HIS A 50 17.03 -1.54 0.20
C HIS A 50 18.25 -2.38 -0.17
N ASP A 51 17.99 -3.60 -0.60
CA ASP A 51 19.01 -4.52 -1.09
C ASP A 51 19.15 -4.40 -2.62
N LYS A 52 20.38 -4.18 -3.06
CA LYS A 52 20.81 -4.15 -4.47
C LYS A 52 22.03 -5.03 -4.72
N SER A 53 22.24 -6.02 -3.87
CA SER A 53 23.40 -6.93 -3.97
C SER A 53 23.42 -7.75 -5.26
N SER A 54 22.27 -7.94 -5.91
CA SER A 54 22.14 -8.58 -7.21
C SER A 54 21.84 -7.55 -8.32
N PRO A 55 22.55 -7.56 -9.45
CA PRO A 55 22.24 -6.69 -10.58
C PRO A 55 20.91 -7.02 -11.26
N GLU A 56 20.41 -8.25 -11.08
CA GLU A 56 19.17 -8.73 -11.70
C GLU A 56 17.95 -8.58 -10.78
N MET A 57 18.14 -8.16 -9.52
CA MET A 57 17.07 -8.10 -8.53
C MET A 57 17.35 -7.03 -7.46
N GLU A 58 16.35 -6.19 -7.20
CA GLU A 58 16.32 -5.30 -6.05
C GLU A 58 15.19 -5.70 -5.09
N CYS A 59 15.48 -5.68 -3.79
CA CYS A 59 14.50 -5.92 -2.74
C CYS A 59 14.36 -4.66 -1.88
N VAL A 60 13.13 -4.18 -1.71
CA VAL A 60 12.84 -2.97 -0.93
C VAL A 60 11.93 -3.33 0.24
N PHE A 61 12.34 -2.94 1.44
CA PHE A 61 11.69 -3.29 2.69
C PHE A 61 11.18 -2.05 3.42
N TYR A 62 9.93 -2.08 3.83
CA TYR A 62 9.32 -1.09 4.72
C TYR A 62 8.85 -1.77 5.98
N LYS A 63 9.13 -1.15 7.13
CA LYS A 63 8.69 -1.63 8.43
C LYS A 63 8.23 -0.48 9.31
N SER A 64 7.04 -0.62 9.86
CA SER A 64 6.53 0.18 10.97
C SER A 64 6.27 -0.74 12.19
N LYS A 65 5.62 -0.21 13.23
CA LYS A 65 5.21 -1.00 14.39
C LYS A 65 4.18 -2.08 14.03
N THR A 66 3.31 -1.79 13.07
CA THR A 66 2.15 -2.64 12.73
C THR A 66 2.19 -3.17 11.31
N ASN A 67 3.07 -2.66 10.45
CA ASN A 67 3.13 -3.05 9.04
C ASN A 67 4.54 -3.48 8.64
N ARG A 68 4.61 -4.50 7.80
CA ARG A 68 5.80 -4.88 7.05
C ARG A 68 5.43 -5.02 5.59
N MET A 69 6.22 -4.44 4.70
CA MET A 69 6.04 -4.59 3.26
C MET A 69 7.37 -4.92 2.60
N VAL A 70 7.32 -5.77 1.59
CA VAL A 70 8.47 -6.18 0.78
C VAL A 70 8.10 -6.05 -0.68
N PHE A 71 8.96 -5.43 -1.47
CA PHE A 71 8.82 -5.35 -2.92
C PHE A 71 10.06 -5.96 -3.55
N VAL A 72 9.85 -6.88 -4.48
CA VAL A 72 10.93 -7.53 -5.23
C VAL A 72 10.71 -7.25 -6.71
N GLY A 73 11.73 -6.71 -7.35
CA GLY A 73 11.67 -6.30 -8.73
C GLY A 73 13.03 -6.19 -9.37
N ASN A 74 13.03 -5.82 -10.64
CA ASN A 74 14.24 -5.56 -11.42
C ASN A 74 14.02 -4.34 -12.33
N LYS A 75 14.88 -4.18 -13.34
CA LYS A 75 14.76 -3.09 -14.33
C LYS A 75 13.43 -3.09 -15.08
N GLU A 76 12.75 -4.22 -15.23
CA GLU A 76 11.48 -4.34 -15.94
C GLU A 76 10.33 -3.87 -15.07
N GLY A 77 10.35 -4.23 -13.78
CA GLY A 77 9.40 -3.77 -12.78
C GLY A 77 9.34 -4.71 -11.58
N ILE A 78 8.37 -4.47 -10.71
CA ILE A 78 8.10 -5.30 -9.53
C ILE A 78 7.35 -6.55 -9.99
N TYR A 79 7.88 -7.73 -9.65
CA TYR A 79 7.22 -9.00 -9.94
C TYR A 79 6.65 -9.67 -8.68
N GLN A 80 6.98 -9.18 -7.49
CA GLN A 80 6.40 -9.65 -6.24
C GLN A 80 6.27 -8.50 -5.24
N ALA A 81 5.15 -8.47 -4.53
CA ALA A 81 4.90 -7.52 -3.45
C ALA A 81 4.23 -8.26 -2.28
N GLU A 82 4.71 -8.04 -1.07
CA GLU A 82 4.21 -8.66 0.15
C GLU A 82 3.85 -7.59 1.17
N MET A 83 2.79 -7.85 1.94
CA MET A 83 2.37 -7.04 3.08
C MET A 83 1.95 -7.95 4.23
N CYS A 84 2.37 -7.60 5.44
CA CYS A 84 1.89 -8.17 6.69
C CYS A 84 1.45 -7.01 7.59
N THR A 85 0.17 -6.96 7.92
CA THR A 85 -0.43 -5.98 8.84
C THR A 85 -0.85 -6.68 10.12
N THR A 86 -0.42 -6.16 11.26
CA THR A 86 -0.68 -6.71 12.58
C THR A 86 -1.72 -5.88 13.33
N ILE A 87 -2.76 -6.53 13.86
CA ILE A 87 -3.90 -5.91 14.52
C ILE A 87 -4.23 -6.69 15.80
N THR A 88 -4.47 -6.01 16.93
CA THR A 88 -4.72 -6.67 18.22
C THR A 88 -6.17 -7.15 18.41
N GLU A 89 -7.12 -6.52 17.71
CA GLU A 89 -8.55 -6.81 17.85
C GLU A 89 -9.08 -7.63 16.66
N GLN A 90 -9.76 -8.73 16.95
CA GLN A 90 -10.29 -9.66 15.95
C GLN A 90 -11.29 -8.99 15.00
N GLY A 91 -12.27 -8.26 15.54
CA GLY A 91 -13.31 -7.61 14.74
C GLY A 91 -12.72 -6.60 13.77
N THR A 92 -11.77 -5.79 14.23
CA THR A 92 -11.03 -4.86 13.40
C THR A 92 -10.21 -5.58 12.33
N ALA A 93 -9.51 -6.67 12.68
CA ALA A 93 -8.74 -7.45 11.70
C ALA A 93 -9.63 -8.03 10.60
N LYS A 94 -10.78 -8.60 10.97
CA LYS A 94 -11.75 -9.12 10.00
C LYS A 94 -12.28 -8.01 9.08
N ASN A 95 -12.65 -6.86 9.64
CA ASN A 95 -13.16 -5.73 8.85
C ASN A 95 -12.12 -5.19 7.86
N VAL A 96 -10.84 -5.13 8.25
CA VAL A 96 -9.76 -4.72 7.36
C VAL A 96 -9.56 -5.76 6.25
N PHE A 97 -9.55 -7.05 6.60
CA PHE A 97 -9.42 -8.15 5.65
C PHE A 97 -10.54 -8.14 4.60
N ASP A 98 -11.79 -8.12 5.04
CA ASP A 98 -12.98 -8.07 4.18
C ASP A 98 -12.97 -6.83 3.27
N ARG A 99 -12.54 -5.67 3.79
CA ARG A 99 -12.44 -4.43 3.00
C ARG A 99 -11.40 -4.52 1.89
N ILE A 100 -10.24 -5.13 2.16
CA ILE A 100 -9.21 -5.32 1.13
C ILE A 100 -9.76 -6.24 0.04
N ILE A 101 -10.44 -7.33 0.40
CA ILE A 101 -11.07 -8.26 -0.56
C ILE A 101 -12.12 -7.54 -1.40
N ALA A 102 -13.05 -6.83 -0.77
CA ALA A 102 -14.09 -6.08 -1.46
C ALA A 102 -13.50 -5.05 -2.45
N ARG A 103 -12.44 -4.34 -2.03
CA ARG A 103 -11.70 -3.44 -2.90
C ARG A 103 -11.07 -4.17 -4.08
N SER A 104 -10.33 -5.24 -3.85
CA SER A 104 -9.69 -6.01 -4.92
C SER A 104 -10.71 -6.55 -5.93
N ILE A 105 -11.86 -7.03 -5.46
CA ILE A 105 -12.96 -7.47 -6.34
C ILE A 105 -13.48 -6.30 -7.19
N SER A 106 -13.67 -5.12 -6.59
CA SER A 106 -14.09 -3.92 -7.32
C SER A 106 -13.05 -3.44 -8.35
N GLU A 107 -11.79 -3.79 -8.17
CA GLU A 107 -10.66 -3.50 -9.06
C GLU A 107 -10.38 -4.63 -10.09
N GLY A 108 -11.34 -5.55 -10.26
CA GLY A 108 -11.33 -6.55 -11.31
C GLY A 108 -10.69 -7.89 -10.95
N PHE A 109 -10.29 -8.09 -9.69
CA PHE A 109 -9.88 -9.43 -9.24
C PHE A 109 -11.09 -10.37 -9.11
N LYS A 110 -10.89 -11.63 -9.48
CA LYS A 110 -11.82 -12.74 -9.24
C LYS A 110 -11.30 -13.57 -8.08
N ALA A 111 -12.17 -13.89 -7.13
CA ALA A 111 -11.83 -14.76 -6.01
C ALA A 111 -11.88 -16.23 -6.41
N ASP A 112 -10.84 -16.97 -6.05
CA ASP A 112 -10.67 -18.40 -6.19
C ASP A 112 -10.32 -18.92 -4.78
N THR A 113 -11.33 -19.34 -4.02
CA THR A 113 -11.22 -19.41 -2.55
C THR A 113 -10.97 -20.83 -2.06
N LEU A 114 -10.07 -20.98 -1.08
CA LEU A 114 -9.87 -22.24 -0.35
C LEU A 114 -10.61 -22.24 1.00
N SER A 115 -10.68 -21.10 1.71
CA SER A 115 -11.49 -20.91 2.93
C SER A 115 -11.83 -19.43 3.18
N SER A 116 -12.64 -19.13 4.20
CA SER A 116 -12.96 -17.74 4.61
C SER A 116 -11.75 -16.94 5.09
N GLU A 117 -10.69 -17.60 5.54
CA GLU A 117 -9.47 -16.98 6.05
C GLU A 117 -8.32 -17.01 5.04
N VAL A 118 -8.45 -17.75 3.94
CA VAL A 118 -7.43 -17.86 2.89
C VAL A 118 -8.08 -17.75 1.51
N ILE A 119 -7.78 -16.64 0.84
CA ILE A 119 -8.41 -16.27 -0.42
C ILE A 119 -7.32 -16.03 -1.45
N ASN A 120 -7.43 -16.70 -2.60
CA ASN A 120 -6.65 -16.37 -3.78
C ASN A 120 -7.50 -15.46 -4.69
N LEU A 121 -6.86 -14.41 -5.22
CA LEU A 121 -7.47 -13.38 -6.04
C LEU A 121 -6.65 -13.24 -7.31
N LYS A 122 -7.31 -13.30 -8.47
CA LYS A 122 -6.65 -13.24 -9.78
C LYS A 122 -7.26 -12.17 -10.67
N ARG A 123 -6.42 -11.39 -11.34
CA ARG A 123 -6.76 -10.57 -12.52
C ARG A 123 -5.67 -10.75 -13.59
N PRO A 124 -5.91 -10.38 -14.85
CA PRO A 124 -4.85 -10.40 -15.86
C PRO A 124 -3.57 -9.72 -15.34
N GLY A 125 -2.44 -10.40 -15.50
CA GLY A 125 -1.12 -9.92 -15.08
C GLY A 125 -0.83 -9.95 -13.58
N THR A 126 -1.78 -10.29 -12.70
CA THR A 126 -1.55 -10.33 -11.23
C THR A 126 -2.35 -11.42 -10.52
N GLU A 127 -1.64 -12.25 -9.75
CA GLU A 127 -2.22 -13.18 -8.79
C GLU A 127 -1.86 -12.74 -7.37
N MET A 128 -2.79 -12.89 -6.43
CA MET A 128 -2.64 -12.45 -5.07
C MET A 128 -3.21 -13.48 -4.08
N ASP A 129 -2.41 -13.90 -3.12
CA ASP A 129 -2.84 -14.69 -1.98
C ASP A 129 -3.03 -13.78 -0.77
N MET A 130 -4.15 -13.96 -0.07
CA MET A 130 -4.48 -13.24 1.16
C MET A 130 -4.82 -14.21 2.27
N SER A 131 -4.35 -13.93 3.48
CA SER A 131 -4.75 -14.68 4.66
C SER A 131 -4.96 -13.83 5.91
N LEU A 132 -5.88 -14.29 6.76
CA LEU A 132 -6.09 -13.79 8.11
C LEU A 132 -5.63 -14.85 9.11
N PHE A 133 -4.52 -14.58 9.81
CA PHE A 133 -3.92 -15.51 10.76
C PHE A 133 -4.10 -15.01 12.20
N ASN A 134 -4.49 -15.91 13.12
CA ASN A 134 -4.53 -15.62 14.55
C ASN A 134 -3.21 -16.09 15.21
N ASN A 135 -2.35 -15.14 15.53
CA ASN A 135 -1.10 -15.40 16.23
C ASN A 135 -1.35 -15.42 17.75
N THR A 136 -1.65 -16.60 18.27
CA THR A 136 -1.97 -16.81 19.69
C THR A 136 -0.80 -16.52 20.63
N TYR A 137 0.44 -16.70 20.15
CA TYR A 137 1.65 -16.43 20.93
C TYR A 137 1.84 -14.92 21.15
N ALA A 138 1.75 -14.12 20.07
CA ALA A 138 1.88 -12.67 20.13
C ALA A 138 0.58 -11.95 20.51
N LYS A 139 -0.53 -12.68 20.69
CA LYS A 139 -1.87 -12.16 21.01
C LYS A 139 -2.35 -11.11 20.00
N GLN A 140 -2.18 -11.41 18.72
CA GLN A 140 -2.49 -10.51 17.63
C GLN A 140 -3.00 -11.26 16.41
N TYR A 141 -3.67 -10.56 15.51
CA TYR A 141 -4.10 -11.03 14.21
C TYR A 141 -3.20 -10.44 13.13
N GLU A 142 -2.89 -11.24 12.12
CA GLU A 142 -2.02 -10.86 11.01
C GLU A 142 -2.78 -11.02 9.70
N ILE A 143 -2.89 -9.92 8.95
CA ILE A 143 -3.35 -9.93 7.58
C ILE A 143 -2.12 -10.01 6.68
N ASN A 144 -1.97 -11.13 6.00
CA ASN A 144 -0.90 -11.34 5.04
C ASN A 144 -1.45 -11.22 3.63
N LEU A 145 -0.67 -10.58 2.77
CA LEU A 145 -0.99 -10.41 1.36
C LEU A 145 0.29 -10.62 0.57
N LYS A 146 0.24 -11.50 -0.43
CA LYS A 146 1.34 -11.74 -1.36
C LYS A 146 0.82 -11.65 -2.78
N ALA A 147 1.25 -10.64 -3.50
CA ALA A 147 0.95 -10.45 -4.91
C ALA A 147 2.17 -10.79 -5.76
N LYS A 148 1.93 -11.39 -6.92
CA LYS A 148 2.97 -11.72 -7.91
C LYS A 148 2.49 -11.40 -9.32
N LYS A 149 3.42 -11.01 -10.16
CA LYS A 149 3.21 -10.89 -11.61
C LYS A 149 3.03 -12.29 -12.18
N VAL A 150 1.98 -12.48 -12.97
CA VAL A 150 1.74 -13.70 -13.74
C VAL A 150 1.65 -13.34 -15.22
N ALA A 151 1.70 -14.34 -16.10
CA ALA A 151 1.37 -14.13 -17.50
C ALA A 151 -0.10 -13.69 -17.62
N ASP A 152 -0.39 -12.89 -18.64
CA ASP A 152 -1.76 -12.48 -18.98
C ASP A 152 -2.61 -13.66 -19.48
#